data_AF-A0A0B8NX12-F1
#
_entry.id   AF-A0A0B8NX12-F1
#
_cell.length_a   1.000
_cell.length_b   1.000
_cell.length_c   1.000
_cell.angle_alpha   90.00
_cell.angle_beta   90.00
_cell.angle_gamma   90.00
#
_symmetry.space_group_name_H-M   'P 1'
#
loop_
_entity.id
_entity.type
_entity.pdbx_description
1 polymer ?
#
loop_
_entity_poly.entity_id
_entity_poly.type
_entity_poly.pdbx_seq_one_letter_code
_entity_poly.pdbx_strand_id
1 'polypeptide(L)' 'MGATYAFTPNSRLDLGFTFVNGEENTFTEPLEPDSLPGVDIPLRTKGDAYVYGIQYNHTF' A
#
# COMPACT_ATOMS: atom_id res chain seq x y z
N MET A 1 -8.23 8.18 -7.00
CA MET A 1 -9.54 8.82 -7.30
C MET A 1 -10.22 9.15 -5.98
N GLY A 2 -11.00 10.23 -5.92
CA GLY A 2 -11.71 10.59 -4.70
C GLY A 2 -12.98 11.35 -5.02
N ALA A 3 -13.92 11.32 -4.09
CA ALA A 3 -15.18 12.07 -4.15
C ALA A 3 -15.47 12.67 -2.78
N THR A 4 -15.96 13.90 -2.77
CA THR A 4 -16.39 14.58 -1.56
C THR A 4 -17.86 14.95 -1.70
N TYR A 5 -18.66 14.65 -0.68
CA TYR A 5 -20.05 15.05 -0.60
C TYR A 5 -20.26 15.95 0.62
N ALA A 6 -20.71 17.18 0.40
CA ALA A 6 -21.08 18.10 1.47
C ALA A 6 -22.60 18.00 1.72
N PHE A 7 -22.98 17.56 2.92
CA PHE A 7 -24.38 17.55 3.35
C PHE A 7 -24.84 18.96 3.73
N THR A 8 -23.97 19.70 4.42
CA THR A 8 -24.15 21.09 4.85
C THR A 8 -22.79 21.80 4.81
N PRO A 9 -22.72 23.14 4.93
CA PRO A 9 -21.43 23.85 5.03
C PRO A 9 -20.54 23.35 6.18
N ASN A 10 -21.14 22.69 7.16
CA ASN A 10 -20.52 22.23 8.39
C ASN A 10 -20.32 20.72 8.43
N SER A 11 -20.79 19.96 7.43
CA SER A 11 -20.73 18.48 7.44
C SER A 11 -20.44 17.94 6.04
N ARG A 12 -19.34 17.19 5.92
CA ARG A 12 -18.93 16.56 4.65
C ARG A 12 -18.43 15.14 4.85
N LEU A 13 -18.59 14.32 3.82
CA LEU A 13 -18.08 12.96 3.71
C LEU A 13 -17.08 12.92 2.56
N ASP A 14 -15.90 12.39 2.82
CA ASP A 14 -14.81 12.21 1.87
C ASP A 14 -14.61 10.71 1.63
N LEU A 15 -14.56 10.34 0.35
CA LEU A 15 -14.31 9.00 -0.14
C LEU A 15 -13.03 9.04 -0.97
N GLY A 16 -12.09 8.16 -0.66
CA GLY A 16 -10.81 8.07 -1.34
C GLY A 16 -10.51 6.65 -1.78
N PHE A 17 -9.93 6.52 -2.97
CA PHE A 17 -9.36 5.29 -3.48
C PHE A 17 -8.02 5.59 -4.11
N THR A 18 -7.00 4.79 -3.81
CA THR A 18 -5.71 4.86 -4.48
C THR A 18 -5.17 3.47 -4.77
N PHE A 19 -4.44 3.38 -5.87
CA PHE A 19 -3.70 2.20 -6.27
C PHE A 19 -2.22 2.53 -6.19
N VAL A 20 -1.47 1.68 -5.50
CA VAL A 20 -0.02 1.75 -5.40
C VAL A 20 0.53 0.60 -6.21
N ASN A 21 1.22 0.92 -7.30
CA ASN A 21 1.98 -0.06 -8.06
C ASN A 21 3.36 -0.18 -7.44
N GLY A 22 3.69 -1.35 -6.91
CA GLY A 22 5.02 -1.60 -6.38
C GLY A 22 5.97 -1.95 -7.50
N GLU A 23 7.13 -1.30 -7.52
CA GLU A 23 8.19 -1.66 -8.43
C GLU A 23 8.73 -3.05 -8.09
N GLU A 24 8.91 -3.85 -9.13
CA GLU A 24 9.48 -5.17 -9.00
C GLU A 24 10.96 -5.05 -8.67
N ASN A 25 11.38 -5.74 -7.61
CA ASN A 25 12.76 -5.74 -7.19
C ASN A 25 13.26 -7.18 -7.02
N THR A 26 14.53 -7.37 -7.35
CA THR A 26 15.23 -8.63 -7.10
C THR A 26 16.19 -8.43 -5.95
N PHE A 27 16.13 -9.29 -4.94
CA PHE A 27 17.09 -9.31 -3.85
C PHE A 27 17.62 -10.73 -3.64
N THR A 28 18.83 -10.81 -3.13
CA THR A 28 19.46 -12.08 -2.77
C THR A 28 19.38 -12.22 -1.27
N GLU A 29 18.74 -13.28 -0.79
CA GLU A 29 18.73 -13.60 0.64
C GLU A 29 19.78 -14.70 0.90
N PRO A 30 20.77 -14.46 1.77
CA PRO A 30 21.68 -15.51 2.17
C PRO A 30 20.90 -16.53 3.00
N LEU A 31 20.97 -17.80 2.60
CA LEU A 31 20.41 -18.90 3.39
C LEU A 31 21.02 -18.92 4.79
N GLU A 32 20.22 -19.29 5.80
CA GLU A 32 20.71 -19.49 7.18
C GLU A 32 22.00 -20.33 7.17
N PRO A 33 23.01 -19.97 7.99
CA PRO A 33 24.36 -20.50 7.89
C PRO A 33 24.47 -22.03 7.97
N ASP A 34 23.45 -22.70 8.55
CA ASP A 34 23.41 -24.14 8.72
C ASP A 34 22.80 -24.92 7.53
N SER A 35 22.25 -24.22 6.53
CA SER A 35 21.40 -24.85 5.50
C SER A 35 22.07 -25.09 4.14
N LEU A 36 23.09 -24.31 3.74
CA LEU A 36 24.04 -24.55 2.62
C LEU A 36 24.95 -23.31 2.43
N PRO A 37 26.25 -23.35 2.78
CA PRO A 37 27.12 -22.19 2.64
C PRO A 37 27.39 -21.85 1.15
N GLY A 38 27.09 -20.62 0.75
CA GLY A 38 27.47 -20.07 -0.56
C GLY A 38 26.42 -20.18 -1.67
N VAL A 39 25.16 -20.52 -1.36
CA VAL A 39 24.07 -20.49 -2.33
C VAL A 39 23.26 -19.20 -2.14
N ASP A 40 23.47 -18.26 -3.06
CA ASP A 40 22.69 -17.04 -3.18
C ASP A 40 21.43 -17.33 -4.01
N ILE A 41 20.24 -17.28 -3.40
CA ILE A 41 18.98 -17.48 -4.11
C ILE A 41 18.40 -16.12 -4.52
N PRO A 42 18.33 -15.80 -5.83
CA PRO A 42 17.71 -14.57 -6.29
C PRO A 42 16.18 -14.67 -6.14
N LEU A 43 15.62 -13.82 -5.30
CA LEU A 43 14.19 -13.70 -5.05
C LEU A 43 13.66 -12.45 -5.75
N ARG A 44 12.66 -12.64 -6.61
CA ARG A 44 11.94 -11.56 -7.28
C ARG A 44 10.66 -11.26 -6.52
N THR A 45 10.51 -10.03 -6.05
CA THR A 45 9.29 -9.59 -5.35
C THR A 45 8.62 -8.45 -6.11
N LYS A 46 7.29 -8.49 -6.15
CA LYS A 46 6.44 -7.43 -6.67
C LYS A 46 5.18 -7.37 -5.82
N GLY A 47 4.84 -6.18 -5.32
CA GLY A 47 3.71 -5.98 -4.42
C GLY A 47 2.88 -4.78 -4.83
N ASP A 48 1.67 -5.04 -5.32
CA ASP A 48 0.69 -3.99 -5.62
C ASP A 48 -0.30 -3.86 -4.46
N ALA A 49 -0.73 -2.63 -4.15
CA ALA A 49 -1.65 -2.37 -3.05
C ALA A 49 -2.83 -1.49 -3.49
N TYR A 50 -4.00 -1.82 -2.96
CA TYR A 50 -5.23 -1.05 -3.13
C TYR A 50 -5.60 -0.46 -1.78
N VAL A 51 -5.80 0.85 -1.72
CA VAL A 51 -6.15 1.57 -0.50
C VAL A 51 -7.46 2.31 -0.70
N TYR A 52 -8.40 2.11 0.22
CA TYR A 52 -9.69 2.78 0.26
C TYR A 52 -9.85 3.50 1.60
N GLY A 53 -10.45 4.68 1.57
CA GLY A 53 -10.64 5.54 2.73
C GLY A 53 -12.03 6.17 2.72
N ILE A 54 -12.63 6.23 3.90
CA ILE A 54 -13.89 6.93 4.15
C ILE A 54 -13.64 7.83 5.36
N GLN A 55 -13.94 9.12 5.23
CA GLN A 55 -13.76 10.08 6.30
C GLN A 55 -14.96 11.00 6.42
N TYR A 56 -15.50 11.13 7.63
CA TYR A 56 -16.54 12.11 7.94
C TYR A 56 -15.93 13.30 8.67
N ASN A 57 -16.28 14.50 8.23
CA ASN A 57 -15.79 15.76 8.78
C ASN A 57 -16.98 16.64 9.20
N HIS A 58 -16.93 17.15 10.43
CA HIS A 58 -17.93 18.07 10.99
C HIS A 58 -17.24 19.26 11.66
N THR A 59 -17.75 20.47 11.43
CA THR A 59 -17.24 21.72 12.01
C THR A 59 -18.33 22.39 12.84
N PHE A 60 -17.99 22.74 14.08
CA PHE A 60 -18.87 23.43 15.04
C PHE A 60 -18.88 24.94 14.81
#